data_AF-A0A3B6KDP2-F1
#
_entry.id   AF-A0A3B6KDP2-F1
#
_cell.length_a   1.000
_cell.length_b   1.000
_cell.length_c   1.000
_cell.angle_alpha   90.00
_cell.angle_beta   90.00
_cell.angle_gamma   90.00
#
_symmetry.space_group_name_H-M   'P 1'
#
loop_
_entity.id
_entity.type
_entity.pdbx_description
1 polymer ?
#
loop_
_entity_poly.entity_id
_entity_poly.type
_entity_poly.pdbx_seq_one_letter_code
_entity_poly.pdbx_strand_id
1 'polypeptide(L)' 'MCLVVVCDEPERVVATYQAAGRCPYCGGGVVATDVESAPRLCYVPLCFRVRRRFHCSLCSRRLASIA' A
#
# COMPACT_ATOMS: atom_id res chain seq x y z
N MET A 1 11.56 -23.92 21.59
CA MET A 1 10.34 -23.08 21.66
C MET A 1 10.04 -22.59 20.25
N CYS A 2 8.90 -23.00 19.68
CA CYS A 2 8.50 -22.57 18.35
C CYS A 2 7.71 -21.26 18.46
N LEU A 3 8.29 -20.15 18.01
CA LEU A 3 7.57 -18.89 17.83
C LEU A 3 6.65 -19.06 16.63
N VAL A 4 5.40 -19.45 16.88
CA VAL A 4 4.34 -19.45 15.88
C VAL A 4 4.02 -17.98 15.61
N VAL A 5 4.74 -17.37 14.67
CA VAL A 5 4.48 -16.00 14.25
C VAL A 5 3.22 -16.04 13.42
N VAL A 6 2.09 -15.70 14.03
CA VAL A 6 0.87 -15.36 13.28
C VAL A 6 1.16 -14.01 12.64
N CYS A 7 1.82 -14.02 11.48
CA CYS A 7 2.06 -12.86 10.62
C CYS A 7 0.75 -12.42 9.96
N ASP A 8 -0.26 -12.10 10.78
CA ASP A 8 -1.38 -11.33 10.28
C ASP A 8 -0.91 -9.88 10.27
N GLU A 9 -0.50 -9.39 9.10
CA GLU A 9 -0.23 -7.98 8.85
C GLU A 9 -1.55 -7.33 8.45
N PRO A 10 -2.36 -6.77 9.38
CA PRO A 10 -3.57 -6.06 9.01
C PRO A 10 -3.19 -4.88 8.11
N GLU A 11 -3.48 -5.02 6.81
CA GLU A 11 -3.37 -3.96 5.82
C GLU A 11 -4.67 -3.16 5.83
N ARG A 12 -4.61 -1.90 6.25
CA ARG A 12 -5.75 -0.98 6.25
C ARG A 12 -5.49 0.16 5.29
N VAL A 13 -6.45 0.44 4.39
CA VAL A 13 -6.38 1.63 3.55
C VAL A 13 -6.68 2.86 4.42
N VAL A 14 -5.72 3.77 4.51
CA VAL A 14 -5.84 5.04 5.27
C VAL A 14 -6.42 6.13 4.39
N ALA A 15 -5.90 6.27 3.17
CA ALA A 15 -6.30 7.32 2.26
C ALA A 15 -6.20 6.87 0.81
N THR A 16 -7.12 7.35 -0.02
CA THR A 16 -7.02 7.24 -1.48
C THR A 16 -7.22 8.63 -2.06
N TYR A 17 -6.30 9.07 -2.91
CA TYR A 17 -6.36 10.39 -3.53
C TYR A 17 -5.67 10.39 -4.91
N GLN A 18 -6.02 11.36 -5.75
CA GLN A 18 -5.43 11.49 -7.07
C GLN A 18 -3.99 12.00 -6.96
N ALA A 19 -3.04 11.24 -7.53
CA ALA A 19 -1.63 11.60 -7.54
C ALA A 19 -1.30 12.43 -8.79
N ALA A 20 -0.26 13.25 -8.68
CA ALA A 20 0.31 13.93 -9.84
C ALA A 20 0.97 12.91 -10.77
N GLY A 21 0.77 13.09 -12.08
CA GLY A 21 1.33 12.23 -13.11
C GLY A 21 0.27 11.54 -13.97
N ARG A 22 0.73 10.87 -15.01
CA ARG A 22 -0.09 10.09 -15.94
C ARG A 22 0.48 8.68 -16.06
N CYS A 23 -0.39 7.71 -16.27
CA CYS A 23 0.01 6.34 -16.53
C CYS A 23 0.87 6.30 -17.80
N PRO A 24 2.10 5.77 -17.76
CA PRO A 24 2.97 5.70 -18.93
C PRO A 24 2.46 4.74 -20.01
N TYR A 25 1.48 3.89 -19.68
CA TYR A 25 0.92 2.91 -20.61
C TYR A 25 -0.31 3.42 -21.37
N CYS A 26 -1.22 4.13 -20.71
CA CYS A 26 -2.48 4.58 -21.31
C CYS A 26 -2.74 6.09 -21.22
N GLY A 27 -1.85 6.86 -20.58
CA GLY A 27 -2.01 8.30 -20.38
C GLY A 27 -3.05 8.70 -19.32
N GLY A 28 -3.71 7.73 -18.68
CA GLY A 28 -4.74 7.98 -17.66
C GLY A 28 -4.22 8.59 -16.36
N GLY A 29 -5.14 9.07 -15.52
CA GLY A 29 -4.80 9.57 -14.19
C GLY A 29 -4.16 8.51 -13.30
N VAL A 30 -3.32 8.96 -12.37
CA VAL A 30 -2.71 8.11 -11.34
C VAL A 30 -3.42 8.38 -10.02
N VAL A 31 -3.70 7.31 -9.28
CA VAL A 31 -4.32 7.36 -7.96
C VAL A 31 -3.32 6.75 -6.97
N ALA A 32 -3.07 7.46 -5.88
CA ALA A 32 -2.31 6.99 -4.74
C ALA A 32 -3.24 6.45 -3.66
N THR A 33 -2.89 5.30 -3.12
CA THR A 33 -3.56 4.67 -1.99
C THR A 33 -2.54 4.43 -0.90
N ASP A 34 -2.68 5.12 0.22
CA ASP A 34 -1.88 4.91 1.41
C ASP A 34 -2.48 3.77 2.22
N VAL A 35 -1.69 2.71 2.39
CA VAL A 35 -2.04 1.49 3.13
C VAL A 35 -1.18 1.43 4.37
N GLU A 36 -1.79 1.47 5.52
CA GLU A 36 -1.14 1.26 6.81
C GLU A 36 -1.11 -0.23 7.11
N SER A 37 0.08 -0.77 7.34
CA SER A 37 0.28 -2.11 7.87
C SER A 37 0.71 -1.99 9.32
N ALA A 38 -0.01 -2.66 10.22
CA ALA A 38 0.36 -2.74 11.63
C ALA A 38 0.83 -4.18 11.94
N PRO A 39 2.11 -4.52 11.69
CA PRO A 39 2.56 -5.90 11.90
C PRO A 39 2.43 -6.26 13.39
N ARG A 40 1.83 -7.42 13.68
CA ARG A 40 1.72 -7.93 15.05
C ARG A 40 2.79 -8.99 15.25
N LEU A 41 3.74 -8.73 16.15
CA LEU A 41 4.69 -9.73 16.60
C LEU A 41 4.31 -10.16 18.01
N CYS A 42 3.89 -11.42 18.18
CA CYS A 42 3.56 -11.97 19.49
C CYS A 42 2.57 -11.09 20.29
N TYR A 43 1.50 -10.61 19.63
CA TYR A 43 0.46 -9.74 20.20
C TYR A 43 0.88 -8.30 20.54
N VAL A 44 2.14 -7.91 20.28
CA VAL A 44 2.57 -6.52 20.37
C VAL A 44 2.40 -5.85 19.01
N PRO A 45 1.65 -4.74 18.90
CA PRO A 45 1.61 -3.95 17.66
C PRO A 45 3.00 -3.32 17.46
N LEU A 46 3.68 -3.73 16.40
CA LEU A 46 4.88 -3.03 15.94
C LEU A 46 4.44 -1.71 15.27
N CYS A 47 5.33 -0.72 15.26
CA CYS A 47 5.07 0.61 14.72
C CYS A 47 4.33 0.55 13.37
N PHE A 48 3.27 1.35 13.25
CA PHE A 48 2.47 1.47 12.04
C PHE A 48 3.36 1.88 10.87
N ARG A 49 3.40 1.04 9.82
CA ARG A 49 4.15 1.32 8.61
C ARG A 49 3.18 1.66 7.50
N VAL A 50 3.16 2.94 7.10
CA VAL A 50 2.36 3.38 5.96
C VAL A 50 3.14 3.11 4.67
N ARG A 51 2.53 2.34 3.77
CA ARG A 51 3.01 2.02 2.42
C ARG A 51 2.10 2.70 1.40
N ARG A 52 2.67 3.50 0.50
CA ARG A 52 1.93 4.10 -0.61
C ARG A 52 1.93 3.17 -1.82
N ARG A 53 0.75 2.89 -2.37
CA ARG A 53 0.55 2.12 -3.60
C ARG A 53 -0.02 3.05 -4.68
N PHE A 54 0.53 3.01 -5.88
CA PHE A 54 -0.01 3.78 -7.01
C PHE A 54 -0.71 2.86 -8.01
N HIS A 55 -1.84 3.29 -8.56
CA HIS A 55 -2.53 2.59 -9.64
C HIS A 55 -3.13 3.58 -10.63
N CYS A 56 -3.33 3.15 -11.87
CA CYS A 56 -4.02 3.97 -12.86
C CYS A 56 -5.53 3.91 -12.65
N SER A 57 -6.23 5.04 -12.72
CA SER A 57 -7.70 5.07 -12.65
C SER A 57 -8.40 4.48 -13.87
N LEU A 58 -7.73 4.41 -15.04
CA LEU A 58 -8.30 3.90 -16.28
C LEU A 58 -8.02 2.40 -16.48
N CYS A 59 -6.74 2.02 -16.46
CA CYS A 59 -6.35 0.64 -16.77
C CYS A 59 -6.13 -0.22 -15.52
N SER A 60 -6.42 0.30 -14.33
CA SER A 60 -6.26 -0.34 -13.00
C SER A 60 -4.87 -0.94 -12.73
N ARG A 61 -3.90 -0.68 -13.60
CA ARG A 61 -2.55 -1.22 -13.53
C ARG A 61 -1.82 -0.58 -12.35
N ARG A 62 -1.21 -1.43 -11.52
CA ARG A 62 -0.34 -0.99 -10.42
C ARG A 62 0.92 -0.33 -10.99
N LEU A 63 1.22 0.86 -10.51
CA LEU A 63 2.40 1.62 -10.86
C LEU A 63 3.37 1.49 -9.68
N ALA A 64 4.56 0.95 -9.93
CA ALA A 64 5.64 1.04 -8.97
C ALA A 64 6.23 2.46 -9.09
N SER A 65 6.32 3.18 -7.97
CA SER A 65 7.09 4.42 -7.93
C SER A 65 8.55 4.05 -8.15
N ILE A 66 9.07 4.30 -9.35
CA ILE A 66 10.50 4.44 -9.56
C ILE A 66 10.81 5.84 -8.99
N ALA A 67 11.28 5.86 -7.75
CA ALA A 67 11.79 7.07 -7.12
C ALA A 67 13.07 7.52 -7.84
#